data_AF-A0A3M2TSQ0-F1
#
_entry.id   AF-A0A3M2TSQ0-F1
#
_cell.length_a   1.000
_cell.length_b   1.000
_cell.length_c   1.000
_cell.angle_alpha   90.00
_cell.angle_beta   90.00
_cell.angle_gamma   90.00
#
_symmetry.space_group_name_H-M   'P 1'
#
loop_
_entity.id
_entity.type
_entity.pdbx_description
1 polymer ?
#
loop_
_entity_poly.entity_id
_entity_poly.type
_entity_poly.pdbx_seq_one_letter_code
_entity_poly.pdbx_strand_id
1 'polypeptide(L)' 'MKGSRMFENLTDRLSQTLRHVTGKAKLNEDNIKDTLREVRMALLEADVALPVVKDFVNSVKERA' A
#
# COMPACT_ATOMS: atom_id res chain seq x y z
N MET A 1 -20.36 19.06 -5.62
CA MET A 1 -19.27 18.14 -6.02
C MET A 1 -18.12 18.21 -5.01
N LYS A 2 -18.13 17.38 -3.95
CA LYS A 2 -17.04 17.30 -2.95
C LYS A 2 -16.19 16.01 -3.07
N GLY A 3 -16.62 15.03 -3.87
CA GLY A 3 -15.97 13.72 -4.01
C GLY A 3 -14.69 13.72 -4.87
N SER A 4 -14.65 14.46 -5.98
CA SER A 4 -13.50 14.43 -6.91
C SER A 4 -12.20 14.95 -6.29
N ARG A 5 -12.25 16.03 -5.50
CA ARG A 5 -11.07 16.61 -4.84
C ARG A 5 -10.45 15.67 -3.80
N MET A 6 -11.27 14.88 -3.12
CA MET A 6 -10.80 13.92 -2.11
C MET A 6 -10.22 12.67 -2.76
N PHE A 7 -10.81 12.22 -3.88
CA PHE A 7 -10.30 11.10 -4.68
C PHE A 7 -8.97 11.43 -5.36
N GLU A 8 -8.85 12.60 -5.99
CA GLU A 8 -7.60 13.06 -6.62
C GLU A 8 -6.46 13.17 -5.59
N ASN A 9 -6.73 13.71 -4.40
CA ASN A 9 -5.72 13.81 -3.35
C ASN A 9 -5.23 12.44 -2.87
N LEU A 10 -6.13 11.45 -2.79
CA LEU A 10 -5.77 10.08 -2.47
C LEU A 10 -4.94 9.44 -3.59
N THR A 11 -5.31 9.66 -4.85
CA THR A 11 -4.59 9.16 -6.02
C THR A 11 -3.17 9.71 -6.11
N ASP A 12 -2.97 10.99 -5.84
CA ASP A 12 -1.64 11.62 -5.86
C ASP A 12 -0.74 11.10 -4.75
N ARG A 13 -1.28 11.00 -3.52
CA ARG A 13 -0.55 10.45 -2.37
C ARG A 13 -0.15 9.00 -2.60
N LEU A 14 -1.08 8.19 -3.12
CA LEU A 14 -0.82 6.79 -3.44
C LEU A 14 0.27 6.66 -4.52
N SER A 15 0.19 7.48 -5.57
CA SER A 15 1.16 7.48 -6.67
C SER A 15 2.56 7.91 -6.23
N GLN A 16 2.68 8.82 -5.26
CA GLN A 16 3.98 9.19 -4.68
C GLN A 16 4.56 8.07 -3.81
N THR A 17 3.75 7.45 -2.95
CA THR A 17 4.21 6.34 -2.09
C THR A 17 4.69 5.15 -2.92
N LEU A 18 3.96 4.79 -3.99
CA LEU A 18 4.35 3.69 -4.87
C LEU A 18 5.68 3.95 -5.60
N ARG A 19 5.96 5.20 -5.99
CA ARG A 19 7.25 5.58 -6.59
C ARG A 19 8.43 5.42 -5.63
N HIS A 20 8.23 5.63 -4.33
CA HIS A 20 9.28 5.41 -3.32
C HIS A 20 9.54 3.92 -3.06
N VAL A 21 8.54 3.05 -3.23
CA VAL A 21 8.69 1.59 -3.05
C VAL A 21 9.45 0.97 -4.23
N THR A 22 9.27 1.47 -5.45
CA THR A 22 9.98 0.96 -6.64
C THR A 22 11.49 1.21 -6.64
N GLY A 23 12.02 1.99 -5.68
CA GLY A 23 13.45 2.31 -5.54
C GLY A 23 14.27 1.34 -4.70
N LYS A 24 13.66 0.31 -4.09
CA LYS A 24 14.41 -0.69 -3.30
C LYS A 24 14.64 -1.97 -4.10
N ALA A 25 15.90 -2.15 -4.45
CA ALA A 25 16.47 -3.29 -5.17
C ALA A 25 16.12 -4.63 -4.52
N LYS A 26 15.38 -5.48 -5.25
CA LYS A 26 15.09 -6.90 -4.96
C LYS A 26 14.44 -7.19 -3.61
N LEU A 27 13.12 -7.17 -3.66
CA LEU A 27 12.27 -7.95 -2.78
C LEU A 27 12.55 -9.45 -3.02
N ASN A 28 12.82 -10.22 -1.96
CA ASN A 28 12.91 -11.69 -1.97
C ASN A 28 11.76 -12.24 -1.12
N GLU A 29 11.30 -13.47 -1.38
CA GLU A 29 10.04 -13.98 -0.79
C GLU A 29 9.98 -13.86 0.74
N ASP A 30 11.12 -14.11 1.40
CA ASP A 30 11.25 -14.01 2.85
C ASP A 30 11.12 -12.55 3.35
N ASN A 31 11.79 -11.59 2.70
CA ASN A 31 11.71 -10.18 3.09
C ASN A 31 10.35 -9.54 2.81
N ILE A 32 9.64 -10.01 1.77
CA ILE A 32 8.32 -9.51 1.38
C ILE A 32 7.29 -9.85 2.44
N LYS A 33 7.31 -11.09 2.93
CA LYS A 33 6.28 -11.59 3.83
C LYS A 33 6.27 -10.85 5.16
N ASP A 34 7.44 -10.63 5.74
CA ASP A 34 7.59 -9.92 7.02
C ASP A 34 7.27 -8.43 6.85
N THR A 35 7.78 -7.81 5.78
CA THR A 35 7.46 -6.41 5.45
C THR A 35 5.95 -6.19 5.26
N LEU A 36 5.27 -7.09 4.52
CA LEU A 36 3.82 -6.99 4.31
C LEU A 36 3.01 -7.16 5.59
N ARG A 37 3.53 -7.92 6.57
CA ARG A 37 2.89 -8.07 7.87
C ARG A 37 2.93 -6.77 8.65
N GLU A 38 4.07 -6.10 8.67
CA GLU A 38 4.25 -4.80 9.32
C GLU A 38 3.39 -3.72 8.66
N VAL A 39 3.41 -3.64 7.33
CA VAL A 39 2.59 -2.68 6.58
C VAL A 39 1.10 -2.88 6.85
N ARG A 40 0.65 -4.14 6.90
CA ARG A 40 -0.75 -4.45 7.25
C ARG A 40 -1.12 -3.94 8.65
N MET A 41 -0.24 -4.10 9.64
CA MET A 41 -0.51 -3.63 10.99
C MET A 41 -0.60 -2.10 11.02
N ALA A 42 0.36 -1.41 10.41
CA ALA A 42 0.37 0.05 10.33
C ALA A 42 -0.87 0.63 9.66
N LEU A 43 -1.37 -0.03 8.60
CA LEU A 43 -2.61 0.39 7.94
C LEU A 43 -3.83 0.21 8.84
N LEU A 44 -3.91 -0.89 9.59
CA LEU A 44 -5.03 -1.13 10.52
C LEU A 44 -5.00 -0.16 11.70
N GLU A 45 -3.81 0.15 12.23
CA GLU A 45 -3.60 1.15 13.29
C GLU A 45 -3.99 2.58 12.84
N ALA A 46 -3.91 2.85 11.54
CA ALA A 46 -4.29 4.12 10.93
C ALA A 46 -5.79 4.20 10.55
N ASP A 47 -6.64 3.35 11.13
CA ASP A 47 -8.08 3.26 10.85
C ASP A 47 -8.43 2.97 9.38
N VAL A 48 -7.55 2.29 8.64
CA VAL A 48 -7.85 1.88 7.26
C VAL A 48 -8.75 0.65 7.27
N ALA A 49 -9.84 0.71 6.50
CA ALA A 49 -10.80 -0.37 6.41
C ALA A 49 -10.16 -1.68 5.92
N LEU A 50 -10.50 -2.79 6.57
CA LEU A 50 -9.95 -4.12 6.28
C LEU A 50 -9.99 -4.54 4.79
N PRO A 51 -11.06 -4.23 4.00
CA PRO A 51 -11.06 -4.54 2.57
C PRO A 51 -9.91 -3.84 1.81
N VAL A 52 -9.67 -2.56 2.09
CA VAL A 52 -8.61 -1.77 1.45
C VAL A 52 -7.23 -2.33 1.79
N VAL A 53 -7.03 -2.73 3.04
CA VAL A 53 -5.77 -3.34 3.49
C VAL A 53 -5.52 -4.68 2.80
N LYS A 54 -6.56 -5.51 2.65
CA LYS A 54 -6.46 -6.81 1.95
C LYS A 54 -6.11 -6.62 0.48
N ASP A 55 -6.81 -5.73 -0.20
CA ASP A 55 -6.59 -5.46 -1.63
C ASP A 55 -5.17 -4.94 -1.87
N PHE A 56 -4.69 -4.04 -1.01
CA PHE A 56 -3.32 -3.55 -1.05
C PHE A 56 -2.29 -4.68 -0.91
N VAL A 57 -2.40 -5.49 0.15
CA VAL A 57 -1.45 -6.60 0.40
C VAL A 57 -1.46 -7.61 -0.74
N ASN A 58 -2.61 -7.95 -1.31
CA ASN A 58 -2.72 -8.87 -2.44
C ASN A 58 -2.05 -8.29 -3.69
N SER A 59 -2.30 -7.01 -4.00
CA SER A 59 -1.69 -6.35 -5.17
C SER A 59 -0.16 -6.30 -5.13
N VAL A 60 0.42 -6.21 -3.92
CA VAL A 60 1.87 -6.22 -3.75
C VAL A 60 2.44 -7.63 -3.90
N LYS A 61 1.73 -8.66 -3.41
CA LYS A 61 2.14 -10.07 -3.60
C LYS A 61 2.11 -10.51 -5.05
N GLU A 62 1.20 -10.00 -5.87
CA GLU A 62 1.10 -10.33 -7.30
C GLU A 62 2.21 -9.70 -8.16
N ARG A 63 2.86 -8.64 -7.66
CA ARG A 63 3.92 -7.89 -8.37
C ARG A 63 5.34 -8.27 -7.94
N ALA A 64 5.45 -9.03 -6.84
CA ALA A 64 6.69 -9.52 -6.25
C ALA A 64 7.08 -10.85 -6.88
#